data_AF-A0A2A2N8G6-F1
#
_entry.id   AF-A0A2A2N8G6-F1
#
_cell.length_a   1.000
_cell.length_b   1.000
_cell.length_c   1.000
_cell.angle_alpha   90.00
_cell.angle_beta   90.00
_cell.angle_gamma   90.00
#
_symmetry.space_group_name_H-M   'P 1'
#
loop_
_entity.id
_entity.type
_entity.pdbx_description
1 polymer ?
#
loop_
_entity_poly.entity_id
_entity_poly.type
_entity_poly.pdbx_seq_one_letter_code
_entity_poly.pdbx_strand_id
1 'polypeptide(L)'
;MKKIILTAVVLSLLSGCVTRKVRVLPQATNISPITKVAVQNLDCQMVDSYIIEDAHPNNVDRMLKNQTYASGGNRYHITKVLDTSRGRPSSVVAELFNCPSAPSVSVAKATKIMLLPGANEVQPISFAEIENNECKVIGNKVVAEQQQGTLFDELSNQVYMAGGNRYHVVKVIETDGQNPTSVSADVYRCKHRSVAY
;
A
#
# COMPACT_ATOMS: atom_id res chain seq x y z
N MET A 1 6.35 -47.03 -37.52
CA MET A 1 6.91 -46.83 -36.16
C MET A 1 7.37 -45.40 -35.89
N LYS A 2 8.17 -44.75 -36.76
CA LYS A 2 8.64 -43.35 -36.55
C LYS A 2 7.53 -42.31 -36.32
N LYS A 3 6.39 -42.42 -37.04
CA LYS A 3 5.25 -41.49 -36.87
C LYS A 3 4.54 -41.61 -35.51
N ILE A 4 4.52 -42.81 -34.93
CA ILE A 4 3.86 -43.10 -33.64
C ILE A 4 4.70 -42.53 -32.48
N ILE A 5 6.02 -42.63 -32.59
CA ILE A 5 6.97 -42.07 -31.62
C ILE A 5 6.86 -40.54 -31.59
N LEU A 6 6.74 -39.91 -32.77
CA LEU A 6 6.64 -38.45 -32.89
C LEU A 6 5.34 -37.92 -32.28
N THR A 7 4.21 -38.61 -32.47
CA THR A 7 2.95 -38.25 -31.82
C THR A 7 2.98 -38.41 -30.30
N ALA A 8 3.63 -39.46 -29.77
CA ALA A 8 3.74 -39.67 -28.33
C ALA A 8 4.58 -38.59 -27.63
N VAL A 9 5.67 -38.15 -28.27
CA VAL A 9 6.51 -37.05 -27.77
C VAL A 9 5.75 -35.73 -27.74
N VAL A 10 5.00 -35.40 -28.79
CA VAL A 10 4.19 -34.16 -28.84
C VAL A 10 3.08 -34.16 -27.78
N LEU A 11 2.40 -35.30 -27.56
CA LEU A 11 1.39 -35.43 -26.51
C LEU A 11 1.97 -35.26 -25.10
N SER A 12 3.18 -35.77 -24.85
CA SER A 12 3.87 -35.59 -23.57
C SER A 12 4.38 -34.16 -23.32
N LEU A 13 4.69 -33.41 -24.38
CA LEU A 13 5.10 -32.00 -24.29
C LEU A 13 3.90 -31.07 -24.05
N LEU A 14 2.70 -31.46 -24.51
CA LEU A 14 1.47 -30.68 -24.30
C LEU A 14 0.85 -30.90 -22.91
N SER A 15 1.18 -32.01 -22.23
CA SER A 15 0.82 -32.26 -20.83
C SER A 15 1.80 -31.59 -19.86
N GLY A 16 2.11 -30.31 -20.08
CA GLY A 16 2.83 -29.53 -19.07
C GLY A 16 2.03 -29.52 -17.77
N CYS A 17 2.65 -29.92 -16.66
CA CYS A 17 2.04 -29.84 -15.33
C CYS A 17 1.80 -28.38 -14.96
N VAL A 18 0.66 -27.83 -15.37
CA VAL A 18 0.21 -26.49 -14.96
C VAL A 18 -0.50 -26.65 -13.63
N THR A 19 0.13 -26.20 -12.54
CA THR A 19 -0.50 -26.20 -11.22
C THR A 19 -1.71 -25.26 -11.24
N ARG A 20 -2.89 -25.77 -10.89
CA ARG A 20 -4.12 -24.98 -10.86
C ARG A 20 -3.95 -23.79 -9.89
N LYS A 21 -4.30 -22.60 -10.35
CA LYS A 21 -4.25 -21.38 -9.53
C LYS A 21 -5.32 -21.42 -8.45
N VAL A 22 -4.92 -21.19 -7.20
CA VAL A 22 -5.84 -21.15 -6.05
C VAL A 22 -6.70 -19.88 -6.12
N ARG A 23 -8.02 -20.01 -5.92
CA ARG A 23 -8.93 -18.86 -5.85
C ARG A 23 -8.84 -18.27 -4.45
N VAL A 24 -8.66 -16.96 -4.35
CA VAL A 24 -8.75 -16.24 -3.07
C VAL A 24 -10.22 -16.01 -2.76
N LEU A 25 -10.66 -16.35 -1.55
CA LEU A 25 -12.01 -16.09 -1.08
C LEU A 25 -12.26 -14.56 -1.08
N PRO A 26 -13.45 -14.07 -1.48
CA PRO A 26 -13.73 -12.63 -1.50
C PRO A 26 -13.41 -11.93 -0.17
N GLN A 27 -13.66 -12.60 0.95
CA GLN A 27 -13.42 -12.10 2.30
C GLN A 27 -11.94 -12.12 2.71
N ALA A 28 -11.13 -12.98 2.07
CA ALA A 28 -9.70 -13.11 2.31
C ALA A 28 -8.84 -12.14 1.48
N THR A 29 -9.46 -11.30 0.63
CA THR A 29 -8.74 -10.38 -0.27
C THR A 29 -7.91 -9.33 0.48
N ASN A 30 -8.43 -8.83 1.61
CA ASN A 30 -7.81 -7.81 2.45
C ASN A 30 -6.72 -8.36 3.40
N ILE A 31 -6.54 -9.68 3.43
CA ILE A 31 -5.50 -10.31 4.26
C ILE A 31 -4.14 -10.04 3.64
N SER A 32 -3.21 -9.63 4.48
CA SER A 32 -1.90 -9.15 4.05
C SER A 32 -0.80 -9.63 4.99
N PRO A 33 0.44 -9.70 4.48
CA PRO A 33 1.58 -10.09 5.31
C PRO A 33 1.89 -9.02 6.35
N ILE A 34 2.45 -9.44 7.47
CA ILE A 34 2.93 -8.57 8.54
C ILE A 34 4.39 -8.89 8.89
N THR A 35 5.13 -7.88 9.35
CA THR A 35 6.50 -8.06 9.86
C THR A 35 6.45 -8.40 11.34
N LYS A 36 7.46 -9.13 11.83
CA LYS A 36 7.58 -9.49 13.25
C LYS A 36 7.58 -8.26 14.18
N VAL A 37 8.17 -7.15 13.73
CA VAL A 37 8.16 -5.88 14.47
C VAL A 37 6.75 -5.30 14.56
N ALA A 38 5.98 -5.33 13.47
CA ALA A 38 4.61 -4.84 13.45
C ALA A 38 3.66 -5.71 14.30
N VAL A 39 3.89 -7.03 14.38
CA VAL A 39 3.15 -7.92 15.30
C VAL A 39 3.27 -7.45 16.74
N GLN A 40 4.49 -7.11 17.18
CA GLN A 40 4.74 -6.62 18.54
C GLN A 40 4.15 -5.23 18.77
N ASN A 41 4.30 -4.32 17.80
CA ASN A 41 3.85 -2.93 17.95
C ASN A 41 2.33 -2.77 17.91
N LEU A 42 1.61 -3.66 17.23
CA LEU A 42 0.15 -3.63 17.08
C LEU A 42 -0.58 -4.54 18.07
N ASP A 43 0.14 -5.15 19.01
CA ASP A 43 -0.40 -6.10 19.99
C ASP A 43 -1.24 -7.22 19.32
N CYS A 44 -0.69 -7.78 18.24
CA CYS A 44 -1.39 -8.80 17.47
C CYS A 44 -1.44 -10.13 18.23
N GLN A 45 -2.61 -10.77 18.24
CA GLN A 45 -2.77 -12.10 18.84
C GLN A 45 -2.55 -13.17 17.77
N MET A 46 -1.68 -14.13 18.07
CA MET A 46 -1.51 -15.32 17.23
C MET A 46 -2.77 -16.17 17.35
N VAL A 47 -3.42 -16.45 16.23
CA VAL A 47 -4.62 -17.29 16.18
C VAL A 47 -4.31 -18.73 15.82
N ASP A 48 -3.32 -18.95 14.95
CA ASP A 48 -3.00 -20.27 14.42
C ASP A 48 -1.62 -20.27 13.75
N SER A 49 -1.14 -21.45 13.37
CA SER A 49 0.04 -21.63 12.53
C SER A 49 -0.30 -22.54 11.35
N TYR A 50 0.26 -22.26 10.19
CA TYR A 50 -0.03 -23.01 8.98
C TYR A 50 1.24 -23.37 8.22
N ILE A 51 1.31 -24.63 7.79
CA ILE A 51 2.41 -25.15 7.00
C ILE A 51 1.88 -25.42 5.59
N ILE A 52 2.58 -24.87 4.60
CA ILE A 52 2.36 -25.16 3.19
C ILE A 52 3.51 -26.05 2.74
N GLU A 53 3.18 -27.18 2.13
CA GLU A 53 4.13 -28.11 1.55
C GLU A 53 3.92 -28.19 0.03
N ASP A 54 5.02 -28.05 -0.71
CA ASP A 54 5.11 -28.25 -2.16
C ASP A 54 4.03 -27.52 -2.98
N ALA A 55 3.76 -26.25 -2.63
CA ALA A 55 2.86 -25.42 -3.42
C ALA A 55 3.61 -24.72 -4.55
N HIS A 56 2.96 -24.57 -5.70
CA HIS A 56 3.47 -23.68 -6.73
C HIS A 56 3.63 -22.26 -6.16
N PRO A 57 4.76 -21.55 -6.37
CA PRO A 57 5.02 -20.28 -5.69
C PRO A 57 3.95 -19.19 -5.86
N ASN A 58 3.27 -19.16 -7.01
CA ASN A 58 2.14 -18.26 -7.26
C ASN A 58 0.89 -18.53 -6.39
N ASN A 59 0.81 -19.69 -5.74
CA ASN A 59 -0.29 -20.11 -4.90
C ASN A 59 -0.02 -19.93 -3.40
N VAL A 60 1.24 -19.82 -2.98
CA VAL A 60 1.60 -19.69 -1.55
C VAL A 60 0.86 -18.52 -0.90
N ASP A 61 0.95 -17.31 -1.48
CA ASP A 61 0.23 -16.13 -1.00
C ASP A 61 -1.30 -16.35 -0.91
N ARG A 62 -1.86 -17.03 -1.90
CA ARG A 62 -3.31 -17.25 -2.04
C ARG A 62 -3.82 -18.24 -0.98
N MET A 63 -3.03 -19.28 -0.72
CA MET A 63 -3.30 -20.26 0.32
C MET A 63 -3.20 -19.61 1.70
N LEU A 64 -2.15 -18.82 1.94
CA LEU A 64 -1.97 -18.09 3.20
C LEU A 64 -3.15 -17.15 3.47
N LYS A 65 -3.61 -16.39 2.47
CA LYS A 65 -4.79 -15.53 2.63
C LYS A 65 -6.04 -16.31 3.03
N ASN A 66 -6.36 -17.36 2.28
CA ASN A 66 -7.55 -18.17 2.57
C ASN A 66 -7.47 -18.83 3.95
N GLN A 67 -6.31 -19.38 4.31
CA GLN A 67 -6.13 -20.03 5.60
C GLN A 67 -6.21 -19.03 6.75
N THR A 68 -5.55 -17.88 6.62
CA THR A 68 -5.63 -16.81 7.63
C THR A 68 -7.08 -16.40 7.88
N TYR A 69 -7.87 -16.24 6.81
CA TYR A 69 -9.30 -15.94 6.95
C TYR A 69 -10.06 -17.07 7.66
N ALA A 70 -9.82 -18.32 7.25
CA ALA A 70 -10.48 -19.49 7.81
C ALA A 70 -10.16 -19.69 9.30
N SER A 71 -8.94 -19.37 9.73
CA SER A 71 -8.51 -19.40 11.13
C SER A 71 -8.96 -18.16 11.93
N GLY A 72 -9.74 -17.25 11.34
CA GLY A 72 -10.24 -16.04 12.01
C GLY A 72 -9.22 -14.92 12.18
N GLY A 73 -8.09 -15.00 11.47
CA GLY A 73 -7.06 -13.96 11.44
C GLY A 73 -7.26 -12.93 10.33
N ASN A 74 -6.46 -11.87 10.38
CA ASN A 74 -6.44 -10.80 9.37
C ASN A 74 -5.03 -10.51 8.80
N ARG A 75 -3.97 -11.06 9.41
CA ARG A 75 -2.58 -10.92 8.98
C ARG A 75 -1.84 -12.26 9.07
N TYR A 76 -0.78 -12.45 8.29
CA TYR A 76 0.11 -13.61 8.41
C TYR A 76 1.59 -13.20 8.34
N HIS A 77 2.45 -13.95 9.00
CA HIS A 77 3.89 -13.78 8.95
C HIS A 77 4.53 -15.10 8.52
N ILE A 78 5.38 -15.09 7.50
CA ILE A 78 6.15 -16.28 7.13
C ILE A 78 7.37 -16.36 8.04
N THR A 79 7.32 -17.25 9.03
CA THR A 79 8.40 -17.46 10.00
C THR A 79 9.58 -18.19 9.37
N LYS A 80 9.31 -19.17 8.51
CA LYS A 80 10.36 -19.98 7.86
C LYS A 80 9.96 -20.39 6.46
N VAL A 81 10.89 -20.27 5.52
CA VAL A 81 10.79 -20.90 4.20
C VAL A 81 11.47 -22.27 4.30
N LEU A 82 10.73 -23.33 4.02
CA LEU A 82 11.23 -24.72 4.06
C LEU A 82 11.87 -25.11 2.74
N ASP A 83 11.23 -24.74 1.63
CA ASP A 83 11.71 -25.04 0.30
C ASP A 83 11.32 -23.94 -0.70
N THR A 84 12.07 -23.88 -1.80
CA THR A 84 11.87 -22.91 -2.87
C THR A 84 11.84 -23.59 -4.23
N SER A 85 10.93 -23.16 -5.09
CA SER A 85 10.90 -23.53 -6.49
C SER A 85 11.21 -22.30 -7.34
N ARG A 86 12.21 -22.41 -8.23
CA ARG A 86 12.64 -21.32 -9.12
C ARG A 86 12.96 -20.02 -8.35
N GLY A 87 13.61 -20.15 -7.20
CA GLY A 87 14.00 -19.02 -6.34
C GLY A 87 12.83 -18.35 -5.59
N ARG A 88 11.63 -18.93 -5.60
CA ARG A 88 10.45 -18.41 -4.91
C ARG A 88 9.94 -19.45 -3.90
N PRO A 89 9.40 -19.05 -2.75
CA PRO A 89 8.90 -19.99 -1.75
C PRO A 89 7.86 -20.94 -2.35
N SER A 90 8.04 -22.24 -2.12
CA SER A 90 7.07 -23.29 -2.45
C SER A 90 6.54 -23.96 -1.19
N SER A 91 7.39 -24.09 -0.17
CA SER A 91 7.03 -24.63 1.14
C SER A 91 7.37 -23.63 2.23
N VAL A 92 6.43 -23.30 3.11
CA VAL A 92 6.59 -22.29 4.15
C VAL A 92 5.89 -22.68 5.44
N VAL A 93 6.43 -22.22 6.56
CA VAL A 93 5.75 -22.16 7.86
C VAL A 93 5.36 -20.71 8.10
N ALA A 94 4.06 -20.48 8.30
CA ALA A 94 3.51 -19.18 8.58
C ALA A 94 2.74 -19.16 9.90
N GLU A 95 2.87 -18.06 10.62
CA GLU A 95 2.07 -17.74 11.79
C GLU A 95 0.92 -16.82 11.36
N LEU A 96 -0.28 -17.13 11.84
CA LEU A 96 -1.51 -16.43 11.49
C LEU A 96 -1.91 -15.58 12.68
N PHE A 97 -2.22 -14.31 12.43
CA PHE A 97 -2.50 -13.34 13.46
C PHE A 97 -3.87 -12.70 13.25
N ASN A 98 -4.56 -12.50 14.37
CA ASN A 98 -5.58 -11.49 14.48
C ASN A 98 -4.94 -10.28 15.15
N CYS A 99 -4.52 -9.34 14.33
CA CYS A 99 -4.17 -8.03 14.84
C CYS A 99 -5.47 -7.33 15.23
N PRO A 100 -5.54 -6.66 16.39
CA PRO A 100 -6.52 -5.61 16.58
C PRO A 100 -6.48 -4.78 15.31
N SER A 101 -7.63 -4.58 14.68
CA SER A 101 -7.72 -3.44 13.78
C SER A 101 -7.29 -2.29 14.68
N ALA A 102 -6.13 -1.69 14.42
CA ALA A 102 -5.80 -0.40 15.02
C ALA A 102 -7.11 0.37 14.93
N PRO A 103 -7.71 0.72 16.09
CA PRO A 103 -9.15 0.96 16.25
C PRO A 103 -9.57 1.67 15.01
N SER A 104 -10.36 1.00 14.17
CA SER A 104 -10.44 1.27 12.72
C SER A 104 -9.89 2.65 12.46
N VAL A 105 -8.74 2.77 11.82
CA VAL A 105 -8.55 4.01 11.10
C VAL A 105 -9.63 3.93 9.97
N SER A 106 -10.96 4.02 10.16
CA SER A 106 -11.67 5.26 10.51
C SER A 106 -10.64 6.26 10.97
N VAL A 107 -10.00 6.93 10.00
CA VAL A 107 -9.24 8.16 10.26
C VAL A 107 -9.97 8.86 11.37
N ALA A 108 -9.45 8.78 12.60
CA ALA A 108 -10.24 8.75 13.83
C ALA A 108 -11.30 9.82 13.77
N LYS A 109 -12.50 9.46 13.30
CA LYS A 109 -13.55 10.39 12.88
C LYS A 109 -12.98 11.78 12.58
N ALA A 110 -12.07 11.91 11.60
CA ALA A 110 -11.06 12.98 11.54
C ALA A 110 -11.67 14.27 12.07
N THR A 111 -11.40 14.55 13.34
CA THR A 111 -11.87 15.75 14.01
C THR A 111 -11.42 16.86 13.11
N LYS A 112 -12.37 17.47 12.39
CA LYS A 112 -12.22 18.59 11.45
C LYS A 112 -10.74 18.97 11.33
N ILE A 113 -10.04 18.46 10.32
CA ILE A 113 -8.58 18.64 10.17
C ILE A 113 -8.26 20.10 10.47
N MET A 114 -7.65 20.33 11.63
CA MET A 114 -7.30 21.68 12.05
C MET A 114 -5.95 21.97 11.43
N LEU A 115 -5.84 23.10 10.74
CA LEU A 115 -4.56 23.60 10.27
C LEU A 115 -3.62 23.75 11.48
N LEU A 116 -2.41 23.22 11.34
CA LEU A 116 -1.35 23.43 12.32
C LEU A 116 -1.07 24.94 12.44
N PRO A 117 -0.68 25.45 13.61
CA PRO A 117 -0.20 26.82 13.74
C PRO A 117 0.94 27.07 12.73
N GLY A 118 0.73 27.99 11.78
CA GLY A 118 1.67 28.27 10.68
C GLY A 118 1.33 27.60 9.34
N ALA A 119 0.57 26.49 9.33
CA ALA A 119 0.08 25.89 8.07
C ALA A 119 -0.95 26.78 7.36
N ASN A 120 -1.57 27.73 8.07
CA ASN A 120 -2.46 28.75 7.49
C ASN A 120 -1.76 29.66 6.46
N GLU A 121 -0.43 29.79 6.53
CA GLU A 121 0.35 30.62 5.60
C GLU A 121 0.75 29.86 4.33
N VAL A 122 0.55 28.54 4.32
CA VAL A 122 0.80 27.71 3.15
C VAL A 122 -0.26 28.00 2.10
N GLN A 123 0.16 28.32 0.88
CA GLN A 123 -0.76 28.62 -0.22
C GLN A 123 -0.36 27.88 -1.50
N PRO A 124 -1.32 27.58 -2.38
CA PRO A 124 -1.02 27.09 -3.71
C PRO A 124 -0.20 28.13 -4.49
N ILE A 125 0.66 27.66 -5.39
CA ILE A 125 1.44 28.50 -6.30
C ILE A 125 1.30 27.99 -7.74
N SER A 126 1.23 28.92 -8.69
CA SER A 126 1.25 28.59 -10.11
C SER A 126 2.68 28.40 -10.64
N PHE A 127 2.85 27.69 -11.75
CA PHE A 127 4.16 27.53 -12.41
C PHE A 127 4.84 28.87 -12.72
N ALA A 128 4.06 29.85 -13.21
CA ALA A 128 4.58 31.19 -13.52
C ALA A 128 5.13 31.89 -12.26
N GLU A 129 4.51 31.70 -11.09
CA GLU A 129 4.99 32.29 -9.84
C GLU A 129 6.18 31.56 -9.23
N ILE A 130 6.35 30.25 -9.49
CA ILE A 130 7.53 29.48 -9.06
C ILE A 130 8.78 30.04 -9.75
N GLU A 131 8.71 30.28 -11.06
CA GLU A 131 9.81 30.81 -11.86
C GLU A 131 10.14 32.25 -11.47
N ASN A 132 9.12 33.08 -11.21
CA ASN A 132 9.29 34.49 -10.87
C ASN A 132 9.76 34.77 -9.43
N ASN A 133 9.63 33.80 -8.51
CA ASN A 133 9.94 34.00 -7.08
C ASN A 133 11.17 33.23 -6.59
N GLU A 134 11.95 32.62 -7.49
CA GLU A 134 13.16 31.83 -7.16
C GLU A 134 12.90 30.80 -6.04
N CYS A 135 11.76 30.11 -6.11
CA CYS A 135 11.36 29.18 -5.07
C CYS A 135 12.25 27.93 -5.05
N LYS A 136 12.71 27.50 -3.87
CA LYS A 136 13.47 26.26 -3.71
C LYS A 136 12.52 25.06 -3.69
N VAL A 137 12.75 24.08 -4.55
CA VAL A 137 12.05 22.79 -4.53
C VAL A 137 12.51 21.99 -3.31
N ILE A 138 11.56 21.54 -2.49
CA ILE A 138 11.82 20.68 -1.31
C ILE A 138 11.62 19.21 -1.66
N GLY A 139 10.57 18.90 -2.43
CA GLY A 139 10.24 17.53 -2.80
C GLY A 139 8.79 17.39 -3.21
N ASN A 140 8.29 16.15 -3.24
CA ASN A 140 6.91 15.83 -3.59
C ASN A 140 6.18 15.22 -2.38
N LYS A 141 4.88 15.51 -2.26
CA LYS A 141 3.99 14.94 -1.26
C LYS A 141 2.76 14.35 -1.93
N VAL A 142 2.31 13.21 -1.38
CA VAL A 142 1.11 12.51 -1.83
C VAL A 142 0.16 12.42 -0.66
N VAL A 143 -1.03 13.01 -0.82
CA VAL A 143 -2.11 12.92 0.17
C VAL A 143 -3.06 11.83 -0.27
N ALA A 144 -3.16 10.77 0.53
CA ALA A 144 -4.04 9.63 0.26
C ALA A 144 -5.52 9.97 0.48
N GLU A 145 -6.39 9.18 -0.15
CA GLU A 145 -7.85 9.36 -0.23
C GLU A 145 -8.51 9.82 1.08
N GLN A 146 -9.22 10.95 1.05
CA GLN A 146 -9.99 11.45 2.20
C GLN A 146 -11.50 11.36 1.97
N GLN A 147 -12.22 10.83 2.96
CA GLN A 147 -13.68 10.69 2.95
C GLN A 147 -14.41 11.90 3.58
N GLN A 148 -13.79 12.64 4.53
CA GLN A 148 -14.34 13.87 5.12
C GLN A 148 -13.22 14.81 5.61
N GLY A 149 -13.29 16.08 5.20
CA GLY A 149 -12.27 17.11 5.46
C GLY A 149 -11.86 17.83 4.18
N THR A 150 -11.26 19.01 4.31
CA THR A 150 -10.65 19.75 3.20
C THR A 150 -9.29 19.12 2.89
N LEU A 151 -9.21 18.38 1.78
CA LEU A 151 -7.96 17.80 1.24
C LEU A 151 -6.78 18.80 1.29
N PHE A 152 -7.07 20.07 1.04
CA PHE A 152 -6.10 21.16 1.01
C PHE A 152 -5.58 21.57 2.39
N ASP A 153 -6.32 21.34 3.47
CA ASP A 153 -5.85 21.63 4.83
C ASP A 153 -4.85 20.56 5.28
N GLU A 154 -5.12 19.29 4.96
CA GLU A 154 -4.15 18.21 5.16
C GLU A 154 -2.90 18.41 4.31
N LEU A 155 -3.09 18.78 3.03
CA LEU A 155 -1.97 19.10 2.16
C LEU A 155 -1.12 20.25 2.73
N SER A 156 -1.76 21.32 3.21
CA SER A 156 -1.09 22.45 3.84
C SER A 156 -0.30 22.04 5.08
N ASN A 157 -0.87 21.17 5.91
CA ASN A 157 -0.16 20.59 7.06
C ASN A 157 1.08 19.79 6.62
N GLN A 158 0.96 18.92 5.61
CA GLN A 158 2.09 18.12 5.14
C GLN A 158 3.19 18.96 4.47
N VAL A 159 2.79 20.03 3.76
CA VAL A 159 3.71 21.01 3.16
C VAL A 159 4.46 21.77 4.24
N TYR A 160 3.76 22.24 5.26
CA TYR A 160 4.35 22.92 6.41
C TYR A 160 5.34 22.02 7.16
N MET A 161 4.94 20.77 7.44
CA MET A 161 5.78 19.78 8.10
C MET A 161 7.02 19.39 7.28
N ALA A 162 6.95 19.52 5.95
CA ALA A 162 8.11 19.36 5.07
C ALA A 162 9.04 20.59 5.05
N GLY A 163 8.67 21.67 5.73
CA GLY A 163 9.42 22.93 5.77
C GLY A 163 9.18 23.84 4.57
N GLY A 164 8.12 23.59 3.79
CA GLY A 164 7.67 24.41 2.67
C GLY A 164 6.61 25.43 3.08
N ASN A 165 6.42 26.45 2.24
CA ASN A 165 5.38 27.46 2.40
C ASN A 165 4.50 27.62 1.15
N ARG A 166 4.80 26.90 0.08
CA ARG A 166 4.02 26.86 -1.17
C ARG A 166 3.93 25.43 -1.69
N TYR A 167 2.85 25.12 -2.40
CA TYR A 167 2.69 23.84 -3.09
C TYR A 167 2.06 23.99 -4.47
N HIS A 168 2.36 23.05 -5.36
CA HIS A 168 1.73 22.96 -6.67
C HIS A 168 1.17 21.54 -6.87
N VAL A 169 -0.14 21.42 -7.11
CA VAL A 169 -0.75 20.11 -7.37
C VAL A 169 -0.38 19.65 -8.78
N VAL A 170 0.49 18.64 -8.85
CA VAL A 170 0.99 18.08 -10.12
C VAL A 170 -0.01 17.12 -10.72
N LYS A 171 -0.65 16.31 -9.88
CA LYS A 171 -1.56 15.26 -10.34
C LYS A 171 -2.66 14.97 -9.33
N VAL A 172 -3.89 14.85 -9.82
CA VAL A 172 -5.00 14.25 -9.07
C VAL A 172 -4.95 12.73 -9.24
N ILE A 173 -4.95 12.00 -8.13
CA ILE A 173 -4.80 10.54 -8.11
C ILE A 173 -6.16 9.86 -8.11
N GLU A 174 -7.07 10.33 -7.26
CA GLU A 174 -8.43 9.80 -7.13
C GLU A 174 -9.44 10.94 -6.99
N THR A 175 -10.67 10.70 -7.42
CA THR A 175 -11.79 11.63 -7.36
C THR A 175 -13.06 10.93 -6.91
N ASP A 176 -13.95 11.66 -6.24
CA ASP A 176 -15.30 11.20 -5.85
C ASP A 176 -16.37 11.46 -6.94
N GLY A 177 -15.94 11.87 -8.14
CA GLY A 177 -16.79 12.25 -9.27
C GLY A 177 -16.83 13.74 -9.57
N GLN A 178 -16.57 14.62 -8.60
CA GLN A 178 -16.44 16.08 -8.83
C GLN A 178 -15.26 16.71 -8.09
N ASN A 179 -14.90 16.18 -6.91
CA ASN A 179 -13.81 16.70 -6.10
C ASN A 179 -12.63 15.72 -6.09
N PRO A 180 -11.38 16.23 -6.07
CA PRO A 180 -10.22 15.40 -5.84
C PRO A 180 -10.27 14.84 -4.42
N THR A 181 -10.15 13.53 -4.28
CA THR A 181 -10.04 12.84 -2.98
C THR A 181 -8.59 12.52 -2.63
N SER A 182 -7.70 12.48 -3.63
CA SER A 182 -6.26 12.27 -3.47
C SER A 182 -5.46 13.08 -4.48
N VAL A 183 -4.35 13.69 -4.05
CA VAL A 183 -3.47 14.51 -4.89
C VAL A 183 -1.99 14.25 -4.62
N SER A 184 -1.18 14.38 -5.66
CA SER A 184 0.27 14.55 -5.58
C SER A 184 0.61 16.01 -5.85
N ALA A 185 1.40 16.61 -4.98
CA ALA A 185 1.81 18.00 -5.06
C ALA A 185 3.32 18.15 -4.83
N ASP A 186 3.93 19.03 -5.60
CA ASP A 186 5.29 19.48 -5.38
C ASP A 186 5.31 20.56 -4.30
N VAL A 187 6.34 20.49 -3.46
CA VAL A 187 6.51 21.36 -2.29
C VAL A 187 7.66 22.33 -2.54
N TYR A 188 7.39 23.59 -2.25
CA TYR A 188 8.33 24.68 -2.46
C TYR A 188 8.51 25.52 -1.19
N ARG A 189 9.70 26.10 -1.08
CA ARG A 189 10.01 27.17 -0.13
C ARG A 189 10.39 28.42 -0.90
N CYS A 190 9.48 29.37 -0.93
CA CYS A 190 9.69 30.69 -1.48
C CYS A 190 10.11 31.65 -0.36
N LYS A 191 10.94 32.65 -0.66
CA LYS A 191 11.22 33.72 0.31
C LYS A 191 9.93 34.48 0.60
N HIS A 192 9.65 34.77 1.87
CA HIS A 192 8.56 35.68 2.22
C HIS A 192 8.88 37.05 1.63
N ARG A 193 8.04 37.55 0.72
CA ARG A 193 8.02 38.99 0.44
C ARG A 193 7.34 39.65 1.64
N SER A 194 8.13 40.01 2.65
CA SER A 194 7.68 41.03 3.59
C SER A 194 7.41 42.27 2.75
N VAL A 195 6.14 42.62 2.57
CA VAL A 195 5.78 43.91 2.00
C VAL A 195 6.30 44.93 3.02
N ALA A 196 7.41 45.59 2.70
CA ALA A 196 7.83 46.76 3.44
C ALA A 196 6.72 47.80 3.23
N TYR A 197 5.93 48.04 4.27
CA TYR A 197 5.00 49.17 4.33
C TYR A 197 5.78 50.44 4.65
#